data_AF-A0A4Y7ILB4-F1
#
_entry.id   AF-A0A4Y7ILB4-F1
#
_cell.length_a   1.000
_cell.length_b   1.000
_cell.length_c   1.000
_cell.angle_alpha   90.00
_cell.angle_beta   90.00
_cell.angle_gamma   90.00
#
_symmetry.space_group_name_H-M   'P 1'
#
loop_
_entity.id
_entity.type
_entity.pdbx_description
1 polymer ?
#
loop_
_entity_poly.entity_id
_entity_poly.type
_entity_poly.pdbx_seq_one_letter_code
_entity_poly.pdbx_strand_id
1 'polypeptide(L)'
;MDNNLEDRLVEGGGEEDIDEIKTWGQFVKESAIENKKLWLLAGPAIFTTIAQYSLGAMTQVFAGHLTTLELDAVSVENSVIAGLAFGIMLGMGSALETLCGQAFGAKQYHMLGVYMQRSWVILGLTCFVVLPIYVFATPILRFFGQNEEIAVLAGRFSLYMIPQLFAYGLNFPLQKFLQSQSKVMAMAWISGIALLFHIFLSWLLIVQFQLGLPGAAVSLNLSWWVVVLGQFAYVVMGNCPGAWTGFSWSAFHDLGAFARLSIASAIMMCLEFWYLMFLIVVAGQLKNAAIAVAAISICVNLSGWEFMIFLGFNAAISVRISNELGAGRPRAAKFSILVVVMSAAVVGIAFMILILALRNVYALPFTNSPEVAAVVSDLAIIFSFTLLLNSVQPVLTGVAVGAGWQWLIAYVNIGCYYIVGLPLGYLLGSYLDMGVKGVWIGMISGIGLQTLVLTGITLGTNWNKEALMAKSRINKWGGSVAPQMDSQYNEFDDPENHRESKFFQAKRCGVLNQTDCHTFRRKTVGAQDVNILPRWKEKCIDVRDKKISGSSSGFFVP
;
A
#
# COMPACT_ATOMS: atom_id res chain seq x y z
N MET A 1 -30.19 5.84 4.33
CA MET A 1 -29.09 6.75 3.97
C MET A 1 -29.31 7.15 2.53
N ASP A 2 -29.24 8.45 2.24
CA ASP A 2 -29.61 9.02 0.96
C ASP A 2 -28.51 8.69 -0.07
N ASN A 3 -28.68 7.60 -0.84
CA ASN A 3 -27.71 7.15 -1.86
C ASN A 3 -27.35 8.28 -2.85
N ASN A 4 -28.25 9.25 -3.05
CA ASN A 4 -28.02 10.45 -3.86
C ASN A 4 -26.94 11.39 -3.31
N LEU A 5 -26.67 11.40 -2.00
CA LEU A 5 -25.63 12.26 -1.43
C LEU A 5 -24.24 11.61 -1.53
N GLU A 6 -24.18 10.28 -1.41
CA GLU A 6 -22.96 9.49 -1.60
C GLU A 6 -22.54 9.53 -3.07
N ASP A 7 -23.48 9.31 -4.00
CA ASP A 7 -23.20 9.38 -5.44
C ASP A 7 -22.84 10.81 -5.89
N ARG A 8 -23.48 11.87 -5.38
CA ARG A 8 -23.11 13.27 -5.74
C ARG A 8 -21.79 13.77 -5.14
N LEU A 9 -21.29 13.16 -4.06
CA LEU A 9 -19.99 13.50 -3.46
C LEU A 9 -18.83 12.67 -4.06
N VAL A 10 -19.14 11.54 -4.69
CA VAL A 10 -18.19 10.59 -5.28
C VAL A 10 -18.09 10.74 -6.80
N GLU A 11 -19.20 11.03 -7.48
CA GLU A 11 -19.25 11.40 -8.89
C GLU A 11 -18.86 12.88 -9.06
N GLY A 12 -17.58 13.21 -8.84
CA GLY A 12 -16.99 14.52 -9.16
C GLY A 12 -16.95 14.85 -10.66
N GLY A 13 -17.87 14.29 -11.45
CA GLY A 13 -17.91 14.38 -12.90
C GLY A 13 -18.57 15.65 -13.38
N GLY A 14 -17.93 16.79 -13.19
CA GLY A 14 -18.41 18.11 -13.64
C GLY A 14 -18.01 19.25 -12.71
N GLU A 15 -17.42 18.96 -11.55
CA GLU A 15 -16.81 19.96 -10.69
C GLU A 15 -15.44 20.35 -11.26
N GLU A 16 -15.28 21.64 -11.55
CA GLU A 16 -13.98 22.24 -11.85
C GLU A 16 -12.99 22.00 -10.69
N ASP A 17 -11.69 22.08 -10.97
CA ASP A 17 -10.68 22.04 -9.90
C ASP A 17 -10.94 23.19 -8.92
N ILE A 18 -10.60 23.00 -7.64
CA ILE A 18 -10.89 24.01 -6.63
C ILE A 18 -10.19 25.33 -6.97
N ASP A 19 -10.89 26.42 -6.70
CA ASP A 19 -10.31 27.76 -6.81
C ASP A 19 -9.13 27.93 -5.84
N GLU A 20 -8.25 28.86 -6.19
CA GLU A 20 -7.19 29.26 -5.27
C GLU A 20 -7.80 29.85 -3.99
N ILE A 21 -7.48 29.23 -2.85
CA ILE A 21 -7.97 29.66 -1.54
C ILE A 21 -7.24 30.95 -1.14
N LYS A 22 -7.96 32.06 -1.11
CA LYS A 22 -7.40 33.40 -0.83
C LYS A 22 -7.76 33.94 0.55
N THR A 23 -8.80 33.40 1.18
CA THR A 23 -9.31 33.90 2.46
C THR A 23 -9.48 32.79 3.48
N TRP A 24 -9.41 33.14 4.77
CA TRP A 24 -9.65 32.22 5.87
C TRP A 24 -11.07 31.62 5.84
N GLY A 25 -12.08 32.42 5.48
CA GLY A 25 -13.46 31.94 5.35
C GLY A 25 -13.61 30.85 4.27
N GLN A 26 -12.95 31.03 3.13
CA GLN A 26 -12.87 30.00 2.09
C GLN A 26 -12.12 28.76 2.59
N PHE A 27 -10.98 28.94 3.24
CA PHE A 27 -10.22 27.82 3.80
C PHE A 27 -11.06 26.95 4.75
N VAL A 28 -11.77 27.56 5.69
CA VAL A 28 -12.63 26.83 6.64
C VAL A 28 -13.77 26.11 5.92
N LYS A 29 -14.42 26.78 4.97
CA LYS A 29 -15.52 26.19 4.19
C LYS A 29 -15.05 24.99 3.38
N GLU A 30 -14.00 25.15 2.58
CA GLU A 30 -13.46 24.08 1.75
C GLU A 30 -12.88 22.95 2.60
N SER A 31 -12.21 23.27 3.72
CA SER A 31 -11.71 22.25 4.66
C SER A 31 -12.84 21.43 5.25
N ALA A 32 -13.98 22.05 5.60
CA ALA A 32 -15.13 21.32 6.13
C ALA A 32 -15.74 20.37 5.08
N ILE A 33 -15.81 20.80 3.81
CA ILE A 33 -16.31 19.99 2.70
C ILE A 33 -15.37 18.80 2.45
N GLU A 34 -14.06 19.06 2.31
CA GLU A 34 -13.09 18.01 2.04
C GLU A 34 -12.93 17.06 3.23
N ASN A 35 -12.97 17.56 4.48
CA ASN A 35 -12.95 16.71 5.66
C ASN A 35 -14.16 15.78 5.71
N LYS A 36 -15.35 16.25 5.29
CA LYS A 36 -16.53 15.38 5.17
C LYS A 36 -16.31 14.29 4.12
N LYS A 37 -15.77 14.62 2.94
CA LYS A 37 -15.43 13.64 1.89
C LYS A 37 -14.40 12.62 2.40
N LEU A 38 -13.38 13.08 3.12
CA LEU A 38 -12.36 12.23 3.72
C LEU A 38 -12.93 11.27 4.75
N TRP A 39 -13.75 11.74 5.69
CA TRP A 39 -14.33 10.87 6.73
C TRP A 39 -15.38 9.89 6.21
N LEU A 40 -16.08 10.21 5.12
CA LEU A 40 -16.93 9.25 4.41
C LEU A 40 -16.13 8.05 3.88
N LEU A 41 -14.85 8.25 3.57
CA LEU A 41 -13.94 7.17 3.17
C LEU A 41 -13.22 6.53 4.37
N ALA A 42 -12.64 7.38 5.23
CA ALA A 42 -11.77 6.95 6.33
C ALA A 42 -12.54 6.19 7.40
N GLY A 43 -13.71 6.66 7.83
CA GLY A 43 -14.49 5.99 8.89
C GLY A 43 -14.79 4.52 8.57
N PRO A 44 -15.41 4.21 7.41
CA PRO A 44 -15.67 2.83 7.01
C PRO A 44 -14.40 2.03 6.73
N ALA A 45 -13.34 2.66 6.20
CA ALA A 45 -12.05 2.01 5.99
C ALA A 45 -11.38 1.62 7.32
N ILE A 46 -11.40 2.50 8.33
CA ILE A 46 -10.92 2.25 9.70
C ILE A 46 -11.69 1.08 10.31
N PHE A 47 -13.02 1.09 10.21
CA PHE A 47 -13.82 -0.02 10.72
C PHE A 47 -13.47 -1.33 10.01
N THR A 48 -13.28 -1.29 8.69
CA THR A 48 -12.90 -2.46 7.88
C THR A 48 -11.56 -3.03 8.33
N THR A 49 -10.52 -2.18 8.49
CA THR A 49 -9.18 -2.63 8.91
C THR A 49 -9.20 -3.17 10.33
N ILE A 50 -9.89 -2.51 11.26
CA ILE A 50 -10.05 -3.00 12.65
C ILE A 50 -10.80 -4.33 12.68
N ALA A 51 -11.91 -4.45 11.95
CA ALA A 51 -12.71 -5.68 11.94
C ALA A 51 -11.92 -6.87 11.37
N GLN A 52 -11.16 -6.66 10.29
CA GLN A 52 -10.31 -7.69 9.69
C GLN A 52 -9.12 -8.06 10.57
N TYR A 53 -8.47 -7.07 11.20
CA TYR A 53 -7.40 -7.33 12.18
C TYR A 53 -7.92 -8.12 13.38
N SER A 54 -9.16 -7.84 13.80
CA SER A 54 -9.81 -8.54 14.91
C SER A 54 -10.08 -10.03 14.62
N LEU A 55 -10.13 -10.47 13.36
CA LEU A 55 -10.26 -11.90 13.05
C LEU A 55 -9.08 -12.71 13.61
N GLY A 56 -7.85 -12.24 13.37
CA GLY A 56 -6.65 -12.88 13.91
C GLY A 56 -6.57 -12.75 15.43
N ALA A 57 -6.88 -11.57 15.97
CA ALA A 57 -6.87 -11.33 17.41
C ALA A 57 -7.88 -12.23 18.15
N MET A 58 -9.11 -12.38 17.64
CA MET A 58 -10.10 -13.27 18.21
C MET A 58 -9.67 -14.73 18.12
N THR A 59 -9.05 -15.15 17.02
CA THR A 59 -8.49 -16.51 16.90
C THR A 59 -7.47 -16.79 18.00
N GLN A 60 -6.58 -15.83 18.29
CA GLN A 60 -5.62 -15.94 19.41
C GLN A 60 -6.34 -16.02 20.76
N VAL A 61 -7.34 -15.18 21.00
CA VAL A 61 -8.13 -15.22 22.25
C VAL A 61 -8.77 -16.60 22.46
N PHE A 62 -9.39 -17.18 21.43
CA PHE A 62 -9.97 -18.52 21.55
C PHE A 62 -8.91 -19.62 21.68
N ALA A 63 -7.77 -19.51 20.98
CA ALA A 63 -6.66 -20.45 21.14
C ALA A 63 -6.08 -20.44 22.56
N GLY A 64 -6.08 -19.29 23.23
CA GLY A 64 -5.70 -19.15 24.65
C GLY A 64 -6.57 -19.95 25.63
N HIS A 65 -7.76 -20.37 25.23
CA HIS A 65 -8.62 -21.23 26.06
C HIS A 65 -8.33 -22.73 25.86
N LEU A 66 -7.47 -23.10 24.90
CA LEU A 66 -7.05 -24.48 24.69
C LEU A 66 -5.87 -24.80 25.62
N THR A 67 -4.68 -24.29 25.28
CA THR A 67 -3.47 -24.34 26.11
C THR A 67 -2.55 -23.16 25.76
N THR A 68 -1.54 -22.92 26.60
CA THR A 68 -0.49 -21.93 26.33
C THR A 68 0.31 -22.25 25.06
N LEU A 69 0.60 -23.54 24.82
CA LEU A 69 1.35 -23.97 23.64
C LEU A 69 0.58 -23.70 22.34
N GLU A 70 -0.74 -23.91 22.34
CA GLU A 70 -1.58 -23.65 21.16
C GLU A 70 -1.77 -22.16 20.90
N LEU A 71 -1.89 -21.35 21.96
CA LEU A 71 -1.87 -19.89 21.85
C LEU A 71 -0.56 -19.40 21.21
N ASP A 72 0.58 -19.88 21.70
CA ASP A 72 1.89 -19.51 21.19
C ASP A 72 2.05 -19.93 19.72
N ALA A 73 1.61 -21.14 19.37
CA ALA A 73 1.65 -21.64 18.00
C ALA A 73 0.79 -20.79 17.03
N VAL A 74 -0.45 -20.46 17.43
CA VAL A 74 -1.35 -19.60 16.62
C VAL A 74 -0.80 -18.18 16.52
N SER A 75 -0.22 -17.65 17.60
CA SER A 75 0.39 -16.32 17.61
C SER A 75 1.59 -16.23 16.67
N VAL A 76 2.49 -17.22 16.72
CA VAL A 76 3.67 -17.31 15.84
C VAL A 76 3.25 -17.48 14.39
N GLU A 77 2.28 -18.34 14.10
CA GLU A 77 1.80 -18.52 12.74
C GLU A 77 1.15 -17.23 12.19
N ASN A 78 0.21 -16.63 12.93
CA ASN A 78 -0.50 -15.43 12.49
C ASN A 78 0.45 -14.24 12.31
N SER A 79 1.41 -14.06 13.22
CA SER A 79 2.28 -12.87 13.25
C SER A 79 3.49 -12.99 12.34
N VAL A 80 4.05 -14.20 12.18
CA VAL A 80 5.28 -14.43 11.41
C VAL A 80 4.94 -14.96 10.02
N ILE A 81 4.28 -16.11 9.93
CA ILE A 81 4.03 -16.79 8.65
C ILE A 81 2.94 -16.08 7.87
N ALA A 82 1.74 -15.96 8.44
CA ALA A 82 0.64 -15.27 7.81
C ALA A 82 0.87 -13.77 7.73
N GLY A 83 1.51 -13.16 8.74
CA GLY A 83 1.87 -11.75 8.75
C GLY A 83 2.78 -11.34 7.58
N LEU A 84 3.78 -12.17 7.24
CA LEU A 84 4.64 -11.93 6.08
C LEU A 84 3.87 -12.01 4.76
N ALA A 85 3.01 -13.02 4.61
CA ALA A 85 2.15 -13.13 3.45
C ALA A 85 1.17 -11.97 3.32
N PHE A 86 0.54 -11.57 4.43
CA PHE A 86 -0.38 -10.44 4.50
C PHE A 86 0.31 -9.16 4.03
N GLY A 87 1.51 -8.85 4.55
CA GLY A 87 2.27 -7.66 4.16
C GLY A 87 2.61 -7.63 2.67
N ILE A 88 3.07 -8.75 2.11
CA ILE A 88 3.37 -8.88 0.67
C ILE A 88 2.09 -8.68 -0.15
N MET A 89 0.99 -9.36 0.20
CA MET A 89 -0.25 -9.30 -0.58
C MET A 89 -0.93 -7.93 -0.49
N LEU A 90 -0.94 -7.31 0.70
CA LEU A 90 -1.44 -5.96 0.92
C LEU A 90 -0.65 -4.95 0.07
N GLY A 91 0.68 -5.03 0.14
CA GLY A 91 1.57 -4.16 -0.62
C GLY A 91 1.44 -4.36 -2.14
N MET A 92 1.38 -5.60 -2.64
CA MET A 92 1.15 -5.84 -4.07
C MET A 92 -0.22 -5.35 -4.55
N GLY A 93 -1.25 -5.47 -3.71
CA GLY A 93 -2.60 -5.01 -3.98
C GLY A 93 -2.73 -3.49 -4.00
N SER A 94 -1.94 -2.75 -3.22
CA SER A 94 -2.04 -1.27 -3.14
C SER A 94 -1.70 -0.56 -4.46
N ALA A 95 -1.00 -1.21 -5.40
CA ALA A 95 -0.84 -0.70 -6.76
C ALA A 95 -2.17 -0.39 -7.47
N LEU A 96 -3.25 -1.11 -7.11
CA LEU A 96 -4.59 -0.86 -7.62
C LEU A 96 -5.20 0.44 -7.09
N GLU A 97 -4.77 0.96 -5.94
CA GLU A 97 -5.25 2.26 -5.48
C GLU A 97 -4.86 3.34 -6.49
N THR A 98 -3.61 3.33 -6.97
CA THR A 98 -3.16 4.23 -8.03
C THR A 98 -3.93 3.99 -9.32
N LEU A 99 -3.99 2.74 -9.80
CA LEU A 99 -4.50 2.43 -11.13
C LEU A 99 -6.02 2.53 -11.24
N CYS A 100 -6.75 1.89 -10.31
CA CYS A 100 -8.21 1.98 -10.27
C CYS A 100 -8.67 3.38 -9.90
N GLY A 101 -8.02 4.04 -8.93
CA GLY A 101 -8.42 5.40 -8.54
C GLY A 101 -8.20 6.43 -9.65
N GLN A 102 -7.04 6.43 -10.30
CA GLN A 102 -6.80 7.33 -11.43
C GLN A 102 -7.74 7.03 -12.61
N ALA A 103 -8.01 5.76 -12.91
CA ALA A 103 -8.98 5.39 -13.94
C ALA A 103 -10.42 5.79 -13.56
N PHE A 104 -10.80 5.67 -12.30
CA PHE A 104 -12.11 6.09 -11.80
C PHE A 104 -12.28 7.60 -11.93
N GLY A 105 -11.28 8.38 -11.53
CA GLY A 105 -11.25 9.84 -11.72
C GLY A 105 -11.38 10.26 -13.18
N ALA A 106 -10.75 9.51 -14.10
CA ALA A 106 -10.87 9.74 -15.55
C ALA A 106 -12.12 9.12 -16.19
N LYS A 107 -13.05 8.59 -15.39
CA LYS A 107 -14.31 7.93 -15.83
C LYS A 107 -14.10 6.70 -16.73
N GLN A 108 -12.93 6.07 -16.65
CA GLN A 108 -12.61 4.83 -17.37
C GLN A 108 -13.06 3.60 -16.55
N TYR A 109 -14.35 3.55 -16.20
CA TYR A 109 -14.88 2.58 -15.23
C TYR A 109 -14.58 1.12 -15.61
N HIS A 110 -14.75 0.75 -16.87
CA HIS A 110 -14.48 -0.61 -17.37
C HIS A 110 -13.06 -1.10 -17.04
N MET A 111 -12.07 -0.20 -17.00
CA MET A 111 -10.68 -0.57 -16.71
C MET A 111 -10.47 -1.02 -15.27
N LEU A 112 -11.31 -0.61 -14.31
CA LEU A 112 -11.19 -1.04 -12.93
C LEU A 112 -11.32 -2.57 -12.81
N GLY A 113 -12.32 -3.15 -13.48
CA GLY A 113 -12.52 -4.60 -13.49
C GLY A 113 -11.36 -5.34 -14.17
N VAL A 114 -10.80 -4.79 -15.25
CA VAL A 114 -9.62 -5.34 -15.92
C VAL A 114 -8.39 -5.30 -15.01
N TYR A 115 -8.15 -4.19 -14.33
CA TYR A 115 -7.02 -4.07 -13.40
C TYR A 115 -7.16 -5.01 -12.21
N MET A 116 -8.36 -5.15 -11.64
CA MET A 116 -8.63 -6.11 -10.57
C MET A 116 -8.29 -7.53 -11.03
N GLN A 117 -8.72 -7.94 -12.23
CA GLN A 117 -8.40 -9.26 -12.77
C GLN A 117 -6.91 -9.46 -13.05
N ARG A 118 -6.20 -8.45 -13.60
CA ARG A 118 -4.73 -8.48 -13.75
C ARG A 118 -4.05 -8.72 -12.41
N SER A 119 -4.52 -8.02 -11.38
CA SER A 119 -4.00 -8.15 -10.03
C SER A 119 -4.29 -9.53 -9.44
N TRP A 120 -5.48 -10.10 -9.65
CA TRP A 120 -5.76 -11.48 -9.23
C TRP A 120 -4.83 -12.51 -9.89
N VAL A 121 -4.52 -12.36 -11.19
CA VAL A 121 -3.55 -13.24 -11.86
C VAL A 121 -2.18 -13.13 -11.19
N ILE A 122 -1.71 -11.90 -10.93
CA ILE A 122 -0.39 -11.65 -10.34
C ILE A 122 -0.33 -12.11 -8.89
N LEU A 123 -1.28 -11.71 -8.05
CA LEU A 123 -1.30 -12.10 -6.63
C LEU A 123 -1.58 -13.60 -6.47
N GLY A 124 -2.38 -14.21 -7.36
CA GLY A 124 -2.56 -15.65 -7.42
C GLY A 124 -1.23 -16.37 -7.68
N LEU A 125 -0.44 -15.89 -8.65
CA LEU A 125 0.92 -16.41 -8.88
C LEU A 125 1.82 -16.19 -7.66
N THR A 126 1.76 -15.01 -7.03
CA THR A 126 2.51 -14.72 -5.80
C THR A 126 2.12 -15.65 -4.66
N CYS A 127 0.84 -16.06 -4.55
CA CYS A 127 0.42 -17.04 -3.53
C CYS A 127 1.21 -18.34 -3.69
N PHE A 128 1.40 -18.84 -4.90
CA PHE A 128 2.24 -20.03 -5.14
C PHE A 128 3.72 -19.81 -4.80
N VAL A 129 4.24 -18.59 -5.00
CA VAL A 129 5.63 -18.24 -4.62
C VAL A 129 5.80 -18.18 -3.10
N VAL A 130 4.78 -17.70 -2.37
CA VAL A 130 4.79 -17.57 -0.91
C VAL A 130 4.41 -18.89 -0.21
N LEU A 131 3.67 -19.78 -0.88
CA LEU A 131 3.19 -21.06 -0.35
C LEU A 131 4.28 -21.93 0.32
N PRO A 132 5.52 -22.03 -0.20
CA PRO A 132 6.59 -22.76 0.48
C PRO A 132 6.85 -22.29 1.92
N ILE A 133 6.61 -21.01 2.24
CA ILE A 133 6.77 -20.49 3.61
C ILE A 133 5.78 -21.15 4.57
N TYR A 134 4.56 -21.45 4.11
CA TYR A 134 3.55 -22.17 4.89
C TYR A 134 3.89 -23.66 4.99
N VAL A 135 4.24 -24.27 3.86
CA VAL A 135 4.55 -25.71 3.79
C VAL A 135 5.77 -26.08 4.64
N PHE A 136 6.79 -25.22 4.64
CA PHE A 136 8.04 -25.40 5.37
C PHE A 136 8.11 -24.54 6.64
N ALA A 137 6.97 -24.13 7.21
CA ALA A 137 6.94 -23.30 8.40
C ALA A 137 7.70 -23.93 9.57
N THR A 138 7.56 -25.23 9.84
CA THR A 138 8.30 -25.92 10.93
C THR A 138 9.82 -25.75 10.81
N PRO A 139 10.49 -26.19 9.73
CA PRO A 139 11.94 -26.03 9.61
C PRO A 139 12.38 -24.55 9.53
N ILE A 140 11.56 -23.66 8.96
CA ILE A 140 11.85 -22.22 8.95
C ILE A 140 11.88 -21.66 10.38
N LEU A 141 10.86 -21.96 11.19
CA LEU A 141 10.78 -21.51 12.57
C LEU A 141 11.91 -22.09 13.42
N ARG A 142 12.24 -23.37 13.25
CA ARG A 142 13.42 -24.00 13.89
C ARG A 142 14.72 -23.28 13.50
N PHE A 143 14.88 -22.94 12.23
CA PHE A 143 16.06 -22.21 11.76
C PHE A 143 16.21 -20.84 12.45
N PHE A 144 15.10 -20.15 12.71
CA PHE A 144 15.09 -18.90 13.47
C PHE A 144 15.15 -19.09 14.99
N GLY A 145 15.37 -20.32 15.47
CA GLY A 145 15.58 -20.62 16.89
C GLY A 145 14.29 -20.68 17.72
N GLN A 146 13.12 -20.84 17.09
CA GLN A 146 11.88 -21.07 17.84
C GLN A 146 11.94 -22.36 18.64
N ASN A 147 11.25 -22.38 19.78
CA ASN A 147 11.08 -23.58 20.59
C ASN A 147 10.51 -24.71 19.72
N GLU A 148 11.04 -25.92 19.89
CA GLU A 148 10.72 -27.08 19.06
C GLU A 148 9.22 -27.42 19.04
N GLU A 149 8.55 -27.39 20.20
CA GLU A 149 7.13 -27.70 20.30
C GLU A 149 6.27 -26.62 19.63
N ILE A 150 6.62 -25.35 19.83
CA ILE A 150 5.96 -24.21 19.19
C ILE A 150 6.17 -24.28 17.66
N ALA A 151 7.39 -24.53 17.20
CA ALA A 151 7.72 -24.59 15.77
C ALA A 151 6.97 -25.71 15.04
N VAL A 152 6.88 -26.90 15.65
CA VAL A 152 6.12 -28.03 15.10
C VAL A 152 4.62 -27.72 15.05
N LEU A 153 4.07 -27.17 16.14
CA LEU A 153 2.65 -26.91 16.24
C LEU A 153 2.21 -25.74 15.35
N ALA A 154 2.97 -24.64 15.32
CA ALA A 154 2.76 -23.51 14.42
C ALA A 154 2.92 -23.95 12.96
N GLY A 155 3.88 -24.82 12.66
CA GLY A 155 4.03 -25.38 11.32
C GLY A 155 2.87 -26.26 10.89
N ARG A 156 2.30 -27.07 11.79
CA ARG A 156 1.06 -27.82 11.50
C ARG A 156 -0.12 -26.87 11.29
N PHE A 157 -0.27 -25.86 12.14
CA PHE A 157 -1.35 -24.87 12.01
C PHE A 157 -1.23 -24.10 10.68
N SER A 158 -0.01 -23.74 10.28
CA SER A 158 0.27 -23.05 9.01
C SER A 158 -0.23 -23.85 7.80
N LEU A 159 -0.09 -25.18 7.80
CA LEU A 159 -0.67 -26.01 6.73
C LEU A 159 -2.20 -25.87 6.64
N TYR A 160 -2.89 -25.72 7.77
CA TYR A 160 -4.34 -25.47 7.79
C TYR A 160 -4.69 -24.06 7.31
N MET A 161 -3.77 -23.11 7.41
CA MET A 161 -3.96 -21.70 7.02
C MET A 161 -3.65 -21.41 5.55
N ILE A 162 -3.25 -22.41 4.75
CA ILE A 162 -3.03 -22.24 3.31
C ILE A 162 -4.23 -21.60 2.57
N PRO A 163 -5.52 -21.94 2.83
CA PRO A 163 -6.62 -21.29 2.15
C PRO A 163 -6.72 -19.77 2.42
N GLN A 164 -6.25 -19.30 3.57
CA GLN A 164 -6.20 -17.89 3.94
C GLN A 164 -5.23 -17.11 3.03
N LEU A 165 -4.09 -17.71 2.68
CA LEU A 165 -3.12 -17.11 1.75
C LEU A 165 -3.79 -16.75 0.41
N PHE A 166 -4.58 -17.66 -0.14
CA PHE A 166 -5.31 -17.42 -1.39
C PHE A 166 -6.47 -16.44 -1.20
N ALA A 167 -7.11 -16.44 -0.03
CA ALA A 167 -8.11 -15.42 0.30
C ALA A 167 -7.50 -14.02 0.29
N TYR A 168 -6.28 -13.82 0.81
CA TYR A 168 -5.57 -12.54 0.71
C TYR A 168 -5.34 -12.11 -0.74
N GLY A 169 -4.88 -13.04 -1.59
CA GLY A 169 -4.64 -12.78 -3.01
C GLY A 169 -5.88 -12.29 -3.76
N LEU A 170 -7.07 -12.71 -3.36
CA LEU A 170 -8.34 -12.26 -3.93
C LEU A 170 -8.90 -11.01 -3.25
N ASN A 171 -8.79 -10.93 -1.92
CA ASN A 171 -9.36 -9.89 -1.08
C ASN A 171 -8.74 -8.52 -1.35
N PHE A 172 -7.40 -8.39 -1.38
CA PHE A 172 -6.80 -7.06 -1.53
C PHE A 172 -7.15 -6.39 -2.85
N PRO A 173 -7.14 -7.08 -4.01
CA PRO A 173 -7.61 -6.49 -5.26
C PRO A 173 -9.09 -6.08 -5.24
N LEU A 174 -9.97 -6.90 -4.65
CA LEU A 174 -11.39 -6.57 -4.47
C LEU A 174 -11.58 -5.32 -3.61
N GLN A 175 -10.86 -5.23 -2.50
CA GLN A 175 -10.91 -4.06 -1.63
C GLN A 175 -10.48 -2.81 -2.38
N LYS A 176 -9.38 -2.85 -3.15
CA LYS A 176 -8.91 -1.65 -3.87
C LYS A 176 -9.86 -1.27 -5.01
N PHE A 177 -10.47 -2.26 -5.67
CA PHE A 177 -11.55 -2.05 -6.63
C PHE A 177 -12.74 -1.31 -5.99
N LEU A 178 -13.24 -1.76 -4.84
CA LEU A 178 -14.36 -1.12 -4.14
C LEU A 178 -13.98 0.25 -3.53
N GLN A 179 -12.80 0.36 -2.93
CA GLN A 179 -12.28 1.58 -2.32
C GLN A 179 -12.15 2.71 -3.35
N SER A 180 -11.59 2.45 -4.53
CA SER A 180 -11.44 3.46 -5.59
C SER A 180 -12.76 4.09 -6.04
N GLN A 181 -13.86 3.33 -5.94
CA GLN A 181 -15.22 3.75 -6.27
C GLN A 181 -15.98 4.30 -5.06
N SER A 182 -15.31 4.50 -3.93
CA SER A 182 -15.90 4.90 -2.65
C SER A 182 -16.98 3.95 -2.10
N LYS A 183 -17.02 2.69 -2.54
CA LYS A 183 -17.96 1.66 -2.03
C LYS A 183 -17.47 1.05 -0.69
N VAL A 184 -16.89 1.87 0.17
CA VAL A 184 -16.24 1.47 1.43
C VAL A 184 -17.24 1.05 2.51
N MET A 185 -18.48 1.54 2.47
CA MET A 185 -19.54 1.12 3.38
C MET A 185 -19.92 -0.35 3.20
N ALA A 186 -19.93 -0.85 1.95
CA ALA A 186 -20.18 -2.25 1.68
C ALA A 186 -19.10 -3.13 2.32
N MET A 187 -17.83 -2.77 2.16
CA MET A 187 -16.71 -3.48 2.79
C MET A 187 -16.79 -3.47 4.32
N ALA A 188 -17.22 -2.35 4.91
CA ALA A 188 -17.38 -2.23 6.36
C ALA A 188 -18.45 -3.21 6.87
N TRP A 189 -19.64 -3.22 6.25
CA TRP A 189 -20.70 -4.17 6.62
C TRP A 189 -20.26 -5.63 6.44
N ILE A 190 -19.64 -5.96 5.31
CA ILE A 190 -19.16 -7.32 5.02
C ILE A 190 -18.13 -7.75 6.07
N SER A 191 -17.18 -6.87 6.43
CA SER A 191 -16.15 -7.18 7.43
C SER A 191 -16.72 -7.30 8.84
N GLY A 192 -17.72 -6.47 9.19
CA GLY A 192 -18.45 -6.59 10.45
C GLY A 192 -19.23 -7.90 10.57
N ILE A 193 -19.94 -8.30 9.50
CA ILE A 193 -20.63 -9.59 9.44
C ILE A 193 -19.63 -10.75 9.54
N ALA A 194 -18.50 -10.67 8.81
CA ALA A 194 -17.46 -11.67 8.87
C ALA A 194 -16.86 -11.81 10.28
N LEU A 195 -16.70 -10.72 11.02
CA LEU A 195 -16.24 -10.73 12.41
C LEU A 195 -17.25 -11.36 13.36
N LEU A 196 -18.55 -11.01 13.26
CA LEU A 196 -19.58 -11.64 14.09
C LEU A 196 -19.70 -13.14 13.78
N PHE A 197 -19.66 -13.49 12.50
CA PHE A 197 -19.61 -14.88 12.05
C PHE A 197 -18.37 -15.59 12.60
N HIS A 198 -17.20 -14.94 12.58
CA HIS A 198 -15.96 -15.47 13.12
C HIS A 198 -16.06 -15.78 14.62
N ILE A 199 -16.55 -14.83 15.41
CA ILE A 199 -16.68 -14.99 16.87
C ILE A 199 -17.62 -16.15 17.19
N PHE A 200 -18.79 -16.19 16.52
CA PHE A 200 -19.75 -17.29 16.69
C PHE A 200 -19.14 -18.64 16.30
N LEU A 201 -18.49 -18.71 15.14
CA LEU A 201 -17.93 -19.95 14.63
C LEU A 201 -16.74 -20.43 15.47
N SER A 202 -15.87 -19.53 15.92
CA SER A 202 -14.78 -19.85 16.84
C SER A 202 -15.30 -20.37 18.18
N TRP A 203 -16.33 -19.74 18.76
CA TRP A 203 -17.00 -20.28 19.95
C TRP A 203 -17.58 -21.68 19.70
N LEU A 204 -18.28 -21.88 18.59
CA LEU A 204 -18.90 -23.17 18.26
C LEU A 204 -17.85 -24.27 18.06
N LEU A 205 -16.84 -24.03 17.22
CA LEU A 205 -15.87 -25.06 16.85
C LEU A 205 -14.83 -25.34 17.94
N ILE A 206 -14.39 -24.31 18.65
CA ILE A 206 -13.30 -24.42 19.65
C ILE A 206 -13.88 -24.74 21.03
N VAL A 207 -14.95 -24.07 21.45
CA VAL A 207 -15.50 -24.24 22.81
C VAL A 207 -16.54 -25.35 22.86
N GLN A 208 -17.53 -25.35 21.96
CA GLN A 208 -18.63 -26.32 22.02
C GLN A 208 -18.22 -27.68 21.44
N PHE A 209 -17.63 -27.69 20.25
CA PHE A 209 -17.22 -28.94 19.57
C PHE A 209 -15.81 -29.41 19.92
N GLN A 210 -15.03 -28.59 20.64
CA GLN A 210 -13.70 -28.93 21.14
C GLN A 210 -12.75 -29.43 20.04
N LEU A 211 -12.83 -28.84 18.84
CA LEU A 211 -12.03 -29.26 17.68
C LEU A 211 -10.58 -28.74 17.72
N GLY A 212 -10.16 -28.06 18.79
CA GLY A 212 -8.80 -27.55 18.97
C GLY A 212 -8.33 -26.64 17.84
N LEU A 213 -7.05 -26.77 17.46
CA LEU A 213 -6.43 -25.99 16.37
C LEU A 213 -7.11 -26.15 15.00
N PRO A 214 -7.53 -27.36 14.55
CA PRO A 214 -8.35 -27.48 13.35
C PRO A 214 -9.61 -26.62 13.39
N GLY A 215 -10.30 -26.53 14.53
CA GLY A 215 -11.46 -25.67 14.72
C GLY A 215 -11.13 -24.18 14.54
N ALA A 216 -10.01 -23.73 15.10
CA ALA A 216 -9.51 -22.36 14.94
C ALA A 216 -9.12 -22.04 13.50
N ALA A 217 -8.48 -22.98 12.80
CA ALA A 217 -8.11 -22.79 11.39
C ALA A 217 -9.35 -22.71 10.50
N VAL A 218 -10.33 -23.60 10.71
CA VAL A 218 -11.59 -23.59 9.95
C VAL A 218 -12.35 -22.29 10.17
N SER A 219 -12.47 -21.83 11.43
CA SER A 219 -13.19 -20.58 11.71
C SER A 219 -12.53 -19.37 11.04
N LEU A 220 -11.20 -19.26 11.12
CA LEU A 220 -10.48 -18.13 10.54
C LEU A 220 -10.47 -18.16 9.00
N ASN A 221 -10.23 -19.32 8.39
CA ASN A 221 -10.27 -19.47 6.94
C ASN A 221 -11.66 -19.12 6.39
N LEU A 222 -12.73 -19.66 6.99
CA LEU A 222 -14.09 -19.38 6.52
C LEU A 222 -14.44 -17.90 6.67
N SER A 223 -14.01 -17.22 7.72
CA SER A 223 -14.22 -15.78 7.88
C SER A 223 -13.55 -14.96 6.78
N TRP A 224 -12.30 -15.27 6.41
CA TRP A 224 -11.64 -14.61 5.28
C TRP A 224 -12.33 -14.87 3.94
N TRP A 225 -12.81 -16.09 3.72
CA TRP A 225 -13.58 -16.41 2.53
C TRP A 225 -14.96 -15.74 2.53
N VAL A 226 -15.60 -15.55 3.68
CA VAL A 226 -16.83 -14.73 3.78
C VAL A 226 -16.55 -13.29 3.36
N VAL A 227 -15.40 -12.71 3.73
CA VAL A 227 -14.99 -11.38 3.26
C VAL A 227 -14.83 -11.36 1.74
N VAL A 228 -14.07 -12.30 1.17
CA VAL A 228 -13.83 -12.39 -0.28
C VAL A 228 -15.13 -12.58 -1.06
N LEU A 229 -15.93 -13.59 -0.68
CA LEU A 229 -17.16 -13.94 -1.36
C LEU A 229 -18.21 -12.85 -1.19
N GLY A 230 -18.32 -12.23 -0.03
CA GLY A 230 -19.22 -11.10 0.22
C GLY A 230 -18.88 -9.90 -0.66
N GLN A 231 -17.60 -9.54 -0.77
CA GLN A 231 -17.16 -8.44 -1.64
C GLN A 231 -17.38 -8.77 -3.12
N PHE A 232 -17.02 -9.98 -3.55
CA PHE A 232 -17.22 -10.39 -4.94
C PHE A 232 -18.71 -10.47 -5.30
N ALA A 233 -19.54 -11.01 -4.41
CA ALA A 233 -21.00 -11.02 -4.56
C ALA A 233 -21.54 -9.60 -4.75
N TYR A 234 -21.10 -8.65 -3.92
CA TYR A 234 -21.48 -7.24 -4.06
C TYR A 234 -21.17 -6.68 -5.45
N VAL A 235 -20.00 -7.01 -6.00
CA VAL A 235 -19.58 -6.60 -7.35
C VAL A 235 -20.46 -7.22 -8.45
N VAL A 236 -20.66 -8.55 -8.42
CA VAL A 236 -21.42 -9.25 -9.49
C VAL A 236 -22.93 -9.02 -9.42
N MET A 237 -23.47 -8.61 -8.27
CA MET A 237 -24.88 -8.19 -8.12
C MET A 237 -25.19 -6.83 -8.79
N GLY A 238 -24.20 -6.20 -9.44
CA GLY A 238 -24.43 -4.97 -10.22
C GLY A 238 -24.28 -3.67 -9.42
N ASN A 239 -23.76 -3.71 -8.19
CA ASN A 239 -23.56 -2.51 -7.37
C ASN A 239 -22.37 -1.63 -7.81
N CYS A 240 -21.64 -2.04 -8.86
CA CYS A 240 -20.52 -1.32 -9.47
C CYS A 240 -20.78 -1.13 -10.98
N PRO A 241 -21.75 -0.29 -11.38
CA PRO A 241 -22.19 -0.17 -12.77
C PRO A 241 -21.04 0.29 -13.67
N GLY A 242 -20.85 -0.41 -14.79
CA GLY A 242 -19.80 -0.12 -15.77
C GLY A 242 -18.37 -0.49 -15.33
N ALA A 243 -18.12 -0.71 -14.03
CA ALA A 243 -16.80 -1.07 -13.52
C ALA A 243 -16.50 -2.58 -13.59
N TRP A 244 -17.54 -3.41 -13.57
CA TRP A 244 -17.44 -4.85 -13.77
C TRP A 244 -18.34 -5.31 -14.92
N THR A 245 -17.74 -5.88 -15.96
CA THR A 245 -18.43 -6.42 -17.15
C THR A 245 -18.24 -7.93 -17.31
N GLY A 246 -17.71 -8.60 -16.27
CA GLY A 246 -17.34 -10.01 -16.29
C GLY A 246 -15.86 -10.25 -16.52
N PHE A 247 -15.49 -11.52 -16.64
CA PHE A 247 -14.10 -11.93 -16.91
C PHE A 247 -13.68 -11.53 -18.33
N SER A 248 -12.44 -11.06 -18.47
CA SER A 248 -11.92 -10.56 -19.74
C SER A 248 -10.49 -11.07 -19.98
N TRP A 249 -10.19 -11.44 -21.23
CA TRP A 249 -8.84 -11.79 -21.66
C TRP A 249 -7.84 -10.63 -21.54
N SER A 250 -8.33 -9.38 -21.46
CA SER A 250 -7.49 -8.21 -21.17
C SER A 250 -6.77 -8.29 -19.82
N ALA A 251 -7.23 -9.20 -18.93
CA ALA A 251 -6.56 -9.53 -17.67
C ALA A 251 -5.15 -10.13 -17.87
N PHE A 252 -4.82 -10.66 -19.05
CA PHE A 252 -3.52 -11.27 -19.35
C PHE A 252 -2.58 -10.35 -20.15
N HIS A 253 -3.00 -9.13 -20.47
CA HIS A 253 -2.17 -8.15 -21.17
C HIS A 253 -1.34 -7.30 -20.21
N ASP A 254 -0.14 -6.91 -20.62
CA ASP A 254 0.79 -6.02 -19.90
C ASP A 254 1.15 -6.45 -18.47
N LEU A 255 1.04 -7.76 -18.16
CA LEU A 255 1.28 -8.33 -16.83
C LEU A 255 2.68 -8.01 -16.28
N GLY A 256 3.73 -8.06 -17.11
CA GLY A 256 5.10 -7.81 -16.63
C GLY A 256 5.30 -6.39 -16.10
N ALA A 257 4.73 -5.39 -16.79
CA ALA A 257 4.80 -4.02 -16.32
C ALA A 257 3.94 -3.81 -15.06
N PHE A 258 2.75 -4.43 -15.00
CA PHE A 258 1.86 -4.35 -13.83
C PHE A 258 2.52 -5.00 -12.61
N ALA A 259 3.11 -6.18 -12.79
CA ALA A 259 3.84 -6.89 -11.76
C ALA A 259 5.00 -6.05 -11.20
N ARG A 260 5.73 -5.31 -12.05
CA ARG A 260 6.78 -4.40 -11.58
C ARG A 260 6.23 -3.31 -10.64
N LEU A 261 5.04 -2.77 -10.89
CA LEU A 261 4.40 -1.78 -10.01
C LEU A 261 3.91 -2.41 -8.70
N SER A 262 3.27 -3.57 -8.77
CA SER A 262 2.86 -4.33 -7.59
C SER A 262 4.05 -4.74 -6.71
N ILE A 263 5.15 -5.22 -7.31
CA ILE A 263 6.37 -5.57 -6.57
C ILE A 263 6.97 -4.34 -5.88
N ALA A 264 6.99 -3.18 -6.54
CA ALA A 264 7.46 -1.94 -5.92
C ALA A 264 6.67 -1.56 -4.67
N SER A 265 5.34 -1.69 -4.78
CA SER A 265 4.39 -1.40 -3.71
C SER A 265 4.53 -2.39 -2.55
N ALA A 266 4.80 -3.66 -2.86
CA ALA A 266 5.12 -4.68 -1.87
C ALA A 266 6.43 -4.41 -1.14
N ILE A 267 7.51 -4.09 -1.86
CA ILE A 267 8.81 -3.76 -1.26
C ILE A 267 8.65 -2.56 -0.33
N MET A 268 8.02 -1.48 -0.79
CA MET A 268 7.77 -0.28 0.02
C MET A 268 7.09 -0.61 1.35
N MET A 269 5.99 -1.39 1.29
CA MET A 269 5.19 -1.75 2.46
C MET A 269 5.93 -2.73 3.38
N CYS A 270 6.59 -3.76 2.84
CA CYS A 270 7.37 -4.72 3.62
C CYS A 270 8.53 -4.03 4.36
N LEU A 271 9.20 -3.07 3.73
CA LEU A 271 10.26 -2.28 4.39
C LEU A 271 9.72 -1.49 5.60
N GLU A 272 8.48 -1.02 5.56
CA GLU A 272 7.82 -0.35 6.70
C GLU A 272 7.48 -1.34 7.81
N PHE A 273 6.80 -2.43 7.48
CA PHE A 273 6.38 -3.43 8.47
C PHE A 273 7.56 -4.12 9.15
N TRP A 274 8.54 -4.58 8.37
CA TRP A 274 9.68 -5.31 8.91
C TRP A 274 10.60 -4.43 9.73
N TYR A 275 10.62 -3.13 9.46
CA TYR A 275 11.41 -2.20 10.26
C TYR A 275 11.00 -2.26 11.73
N LEU A 276 9.71 -2.26 12.06
CA LEU A 276 9.26 -2.40 13.45
C LEU A 276 9.58 -3.78 14.05
N MET A 277 9.65 -4.84 13.24
CA MET A 277 10.03 -6.18 13.72
C MET A 277 11.49 -6.24 14.15
N PHE A 278 12.39 -5.50 13.49
CA PHE A 278 13.79 -5.39 13.93
C PHE A 278 13.92 -4.76 15.32
N LEU A 279 12.95 -3.96 15.77
CA LEU A 279 12.97 -3.34 17.09
C LEU A 279 12.97 -4.42 18.18
N ILE A 280 12.09 -5.42 18.02
CA ILE A 280 11.99 -6.57 18.93
C ILE A 280 13.29 -7.40 18.88
N VAL A 281 13.84 -7.63 17.68
CA VAL A 281 15.07 -8.41 17.50
C VAL A 281 16.26 -7.74 18.19
N VAL A 282 16.47 -6.44 17.97
CA VAL A 282 17.59 -5.70 18.57
C VAL A 282 17.43 -5.64 20.09
N ALA A 283 16.20 -5.46 20.59
CA ALA A 283 15.95 -5.49 22.03
C ALA A 283 16.21 -6.86 22.68
N GLY A 284 16.00 -7.95 21.94
CA GLY A 284 16.35 -9.30 22.38
C GLY A 284 17.85 -9.53 22.58
N GLN A 285 18.71 -8.63 22.09
CA GLN A 285 20.16 -8.69 22.25
C GLN A 285 20.68 -7.89 23.45
N LEU A 286 19.81 -7.19 24.17
CA LEU A 286 20.19 -6.39 25.35
C LEU A 286 20.41 -7.27 26.59
N LYS A 287 21.19 -6.78 27.56
CA LYS A 287 21.52 -7.51 28.80
C LYS A 287 20.28 -7.98 29.59
N ASN A 288 19.19 -7.21 29.57
CA ASN A 288 17.90 -7.53 30.19
C ASN A 288 16.82 -7.86 29.15
N ALA A 289 17.17 -8.71 28.17
CA ALA A 289 16.34 -9.00 27.00
C ALA A 289 14.88 -9.35 27.33
N ALA A 290 14.62 -10.20 28.33
CA ALA A 290 13.26 -10.63 28.67
C ALA A 290 12.34 -9.45 29.06
N ILE A 291 12.82 -8.55 29.94
CA ILE A 291 12.06 -7.39 30.40
C ILE A 291 11.91 -6.37 29.25
N ALA A 292 12.99 -6.13 28.49
CA ALA A 292 12.98 -5.19 27.38
C ALA A 292 12.03 -5.62 26.25
N VAL A 293 12.08 -6.88 25.85
CA VAL A 293 11.21 -7.48 24.82
C VAL A 293 9.76 -7.46 25.27
N ALA A 294 9.47 -7.81 26.53
CA ALA A 294 8.11 -7.76 27.07
C ALA A 294 7.54 -6.34 27.04
N ALA A 295 8.31 -5.35 27.51
CA ALA A 295 7.88 -3.95 27.51
C ALA A 295 7.66 -3.43 26.08
N ILE A 296 8.56 -3.77 25.15
CA ILE A 296 8.40 -3.41 23.73
C ILE A 296 7.16 -4.03 23.13
N SER A 297 6.92 -5.31 23.40
CA SER A 297 5.80 -6.04 22.83
C SER A 297 4.46 -5.42 23.23
N ILE A 298 4.34 -4.94 24.46
CA ILE A 298 3.17 -4.18 24.92
C ILE A 298 2.99 -2.90 24.08
N CYS A 299 4.04 -2.10 23.94
CA CYS A 299 4.00 -0.86 23.15
C CYS A 299 3.71 -1.11 21.66
N VAL A 300 4.38 -2.09 21.04
CA VAL A 300 4.17 -2.45 19.62
C VAL A 300 2.75 -3.01 19.41
N ASN A 301 2.20 -3.77 20.35
CA ASN A 301 0.81 -4.24 20.28
C ASN A 301 -0.19 -3.09 20.28
N LEU A 302 -0.02 -2.13 21.21
CA LEU A 302 -0.84 -0.91 21.25
C LEU A 302 -0.69 -0.08 19.96
N SER A 303 0.54 0.07 19.46
CA SER A 303 0.80 0.73 18.19
C SER A 303 0.16 0.02 17.01
N GLY A 304 0.04 -1.31 17.04
CA GLY A 304 -0.63 -2.09 16.00
C GLY A 304 -2.12 -1.75 15.87
N TRP A 305 -2.81 -1.56 17.00
CA TRP A 305 -4.21 -1.13 17.01
C TRP A 305 -4.38 0.30 16.49
N GLU A 306 -3.51 1.21 16.90
CA GLU A 306 -3.48 2.57 16.38
C GLU A 306 -3.21 2.56 14.86
N PHE A 307 -2.26 1.74 14.40
CA PHE A 307 -1.91 1.62 12.99
C PHE A 307 -3.11 1.20 12.13
N MET A 308 -4.04 0.38 12.64
CA MET A 308 -5.26 0.05 11.88
C MET A 308 -6.13 1.28 11.58
N ILE A 309 -6.14 2.26 12.47
CA ILE A 309 -6.84 3.54 12.26
C ILE A 309 -6.13 4.33 11.15
N PHE A 310 -4.81 4.45 11.22
CA PHE A 310 -4.06 5.21 10.21
C PHE A 310 -3.92 4.49 8.87
N LEU A 311 -4.07 3.17 8.84
CA LEU A 311 -4.24 2.41 7.61
C LEU A 311 -5.58 2.72 6.92
N GLY A 312 -6.63 3.00 7.71
CA GLY A 312 -7.90 3.51 7.18
C GLY A 312 -7.79 4.92 6.60
N PHE A 313 -7.07 5.83 7.26
CA PHE A 313 -6.73 7.14 6.70
C PHE A 313 -5.86 7.04 5.44
N ASN A 314 -4.86 6.17 5.44
CA ASN A 314 -4.00 5.85 4.30
C ASN A 314 -4.85 5.45 3.08
N ALA A 315 -5.78 4.50 3.25
CA ALA A 315 -6.68 4.09 2.18
C ALA A 315 -7.56 5.24 1.69
N ALA A 316 -8.12 6.04 2.60
CA ALA A 316 -8.97 7.17 2.25
C ALA A 316 -8.24 8.23 1.43
N ILE A 317 -7.05 8.67 1.86
CA ILE A 317 -6.29 9.69 1.13
C ILE A 317 -5.76 9.14 -0.20
N SER A 318 -5.35 7.88 -0.25
CA SER A 318 -4.89 7.24 -1.48
C SER A 318 -6.00 7.25 -2.55
N VAL A 319 -7.25 6.93 -2.16
CA VAL A 319 -8.42 7.03 -3.04
C VAL A 319 -8.68 8.48 -3.45
N ARG A 320 -8.70 9.44 -2.52
CA ARG A 320 -8.95 10.85 -2.86
C ARG A 320 -7.93 11.36 -3.87
N ILE A 321 -6.63 11.22 -3.59
CA ILE A 321 -5.58 11.73 -4.49
C ILE A 321 -5.62 11.04 -5.84
N SER A 322 -5.72 9.72 -5.88
CA SER A 322 -5.75 9.00 -7.16
C SER A 322 -6.95 9.42 -8.01
N ASN A 323 -8.14 9.56 -7.40
CA ASN A 323 -9.34 10.04 -8.09
C ASN A 323 -9.18 11.49 -8.56
N GLU A 324 -8.70 12.41 -7.71
CA GLU A 324 -8.53 13.82 -8.07
C GLU A 324 -7.46 14.01 -9.16
N LEU A 325 -6.34 13.29 -9.10
CA LEU A 325 -5.32 13.30 -10.16
C LEU A 325 -5.84 12.70 -11.46
N GLY A 326 -6.61 11.61 -11.39
CA GLY A 326 -7.26 11.01 -12.56
C GLY A 326 -8.27 11.94 -13.23
N ALA A 327 -8.99 12.73 -12.44
CA ALA A 327 -9.92 13.76 -12.91
C ALA A 327 -9.24 15.03 -13.43
N GLY A 328 -7.91 15.15 -13.29
CA GLY A 328 -7.17 16.34 -13.69
C GLY A 328 -7.36 17.54 -12.74
N ARG A 329 -7.60 17.28 -11.45
CA ARG A 329 -7.85 18.29 -10.40
C ARG A 329 -6.70 18.34 -9.38
N PRO A 330 -5.52 18.85 -9.78
CA PRO A 330 -4.32 18.84 -8.94
C PRO A 330 -4.42 19.71 -7.68
N ARG A 331 -5.20 20.80 -7.70
CA ARG A 331 -5.37 21.65 -6.50
C ARG A 331 -6.23 20.93 -5.46
N ALA A 332 -7.32 20.28 -5.89
CA ALA A 332 -8.14 19.45 -5.02
C ALA A 332 -7.30 18.35 -4.38
N ALA A 333 -6.49 17.63 -5.17
CA ALA A 333 -5.57 16.62 -4.65
C ALA A 333 -4.62 17.19 -3.57
N LYS A 334 -3.98 18.34 -3.84
CA LYS A 334 -3.09 19.00 -2.88
C LYS A 334 -3.82 19.42 -1.60
N PHE A 335 -5.06 19.89 -1.72
CA PHE A 335 -5.86 20.32 -0.58
C PHE A 335 -6.33 19.13 0.27
N SER A 336 -6.72 18.02 -0.34
CA SER A 336 -7.04 16.77 0.36
C SER A 336 -5.90 16.30 1.25
N ILE A 337 -4.65 16.41 0.78
CA ILE A 337 -3.44 16.06 1.55
C ILE A 337 -3.36 16.90 2.83
N LEU A 338 -3.52 18.21 2.71
CA LEU A 338 -3.45 19.12 3.85
C LEU A 338 -4.53 18.76 4.88
N VAL A 339 -5.77 18.58 4.44
CA VAL A 339 -6.89 18.25 5.33
C VAL A 339 -6.69 16.91 6.04
N VAL A 340 -6.24 15.87 5.34
CA VAL A 340 -6.03 14.57 5.98
C VAL A 340 -4.84 14.58 6.95
N VAL A 341 -3.75 15.31 6.65
CA VAL A 341 -2.59 15.41 7.54
C VAL A 341 -2.98 16.14 8.82
N MET A 342 -3.79 17.20 8.72
CA MET A 342 -4.35 17.88 9.90
C MET A 342 -5.24 16.94 10.71
N SER A 343 -6.17 16.22 10.06
CA SER A 343 -7.06 15.28 10.74
C SER A 343 -6.30 14.15 11.44
N ALA A 344 -5.29 13.58 10.78
CA ALA A 344 -4.45 12.53 11.34
C ALA A 344 -3.61 13.04 12.52
N ALA A 345 -3.01 14.23 12.41
CA ALA A 345 -2.27 14.85 13.50
C ALA A 345 -3.15 15.12 14.73
N VAL A 346 -4.41 15.55 14.55
CA VAL A 346 -5.35 15.74 15.66
C VAL A 346 -5.63 14.41 16.38
N VAL A 347 -5.88 13.34 15.63
CA VAL A 347 -6.09 12.00 16.21
C VAL A 347 -4.81 11.50 16.90
N GLY A 348 -3.64 11.68 16.30
CA GLY A 348 -2.34 11.31 16.89
C GLY A 348 -2.02 12.09 18.16
N ILE A 349 -2.33 13.38 18.22
CA ILE A 349 -2.19 14.20 19.44
C ILE A 349 -3.11 13.66 20.54
N ALA A 350 -4.33 13.24 20.21
CA ALA A 350 -5.23 12.63 21.18
C ALA A 350 -4.65 11.33 21.76
N PHE A 351 -4.08 10.44 20.94
CA PHE A 351 -3.40 9.23 21.40
C PHE A 351 -2.15 9.54 22.23
N MET A 352 -1.35 10.53 21.83
CA MET A 352 -0.20 11.00 22.59
C MET A 352 -0.61 11.46 24.00
N ILE A 353 -1.65 12.31 24.09
CA ILE A 353 -2.19 12.78 25.38
C ILE A 353 -2.70 11.60 26.21
N LEU A 354 -3.42 10.66 25.61
CA LEU A 354 -3.98 9.50 26.29
C LEU A 354 -2.88 8.62 26.92
N ILE A 355 -1.83 8.29 26.16
CA ILE A 355 -0.71 7.49 26.68
C ILE A 355 0.05 8.22 27.78
N LEU A 356 0.27 9.53 27.64
CA LEU A 356 0.94 10.33 28.67
C LEU A 356 0.10 10.40 29.95
N ALA A 357 -1.22 10.59 29.83
CA ALA A 357 -2.14 10.62 30.97
C ALA A 357 -2.20 9.28 31.70
N LEU A 358 -2.16 8.17 30.96
CA LEU A 358 -2.23 6.82 31.50
C LEU A 358 -0.87 6.17 31.76
N ARG A 359 0.24 6.95 31.71
CA ARG A 359 1.60 6.40 31.61
C ARG A 359 1.97 5.35 32.65
N ASN A 360 1.41 5.45 33.86
CA ASN A 360 1.70 4.57 34.98
C ASN A 360 0.78 3.36 35.10
N VAL A 361 -0.29 3.28 34.30
CA VAL A 361 -1.36 2.28 34.48
C VAL A 361 -1.68 1.49 33.21
N TYR A 362 -1.37 2.01 32.02
CA TYR A 362 -1.75 1.32 30.77
C TYR A 362 -1.03 -0.03 30.56
N ALA A 363 0.08 -0.29 31.28
CA ALA A 363 0.79 -1.56 31.22
C ALA A 363 0.08 -2.68 32.01
N LEU A 364 -0.70 -2.33 33.03
CA LEU A 364 -1.28 -3.28 34.00
C LEU A 364 -2.19 -4.35 33.37
N PRO A 365 -3.00 -4.05 32.33
CA PRO A 365 -3.78 -5.08 31.64
C PRO A 365 -2.93 -6.15 30.93
N PHE A 366 -1.64 -5.87 30.66
CA PHE A 366 -0.76 -6.73 29.87
C PHE A 366 0.28 -7.49 30.70
N THR A 367 0.59 -7.04 31.92
CA THR A 367 1.63 -7.67 32.74
C THR A 367 1.37 -7.49 34.23
N ASN A 368 1.65 -8.56 34.98
CA ASN A 368 1.70 -8.55 36.45
C ASN A 368 3.12 -8.27 36.99
N SER A 369 4.14 -8.17 36.13
CA SER A 369 5.51 -7.89 36.54
C SER A 369 5.68 -6.39 36.80
N PRO A 370 6.03 -5.96 38.04
CA PRO A 370 6.30 -4.56 38.35
C PRO A 370 7.47 -4.00 37.54
N GLU A 371 8.45 -4.84 37.24
CA GLU A 371 9.65 -4.47 36.47
C GLU A 371 9.30 -4.14 35.02
N VAL A 372 8.48 -4.98 34.37
CA VAL A 372 7.99 -4.71 33.01
C VAL A 372 7.11 -3.46 33.00
N ALA A 373 6.20 -3.31 33.96
CA ALA A 373 5.34 -2.13 34.07
C ALA A 373 6.15 -0.83 34.27
N ALA A 374 7.23 -0.88 35.07
CA ALA A 374 8.14 0.25 35.25
C ALA A 374 8.84 0.64 33.95
N VAL A 375 9.37 -0.34 33.18
CA VAL A 375 10.00 -0.07 31.88
C VAL A 375 9.01 0.49 30.87
N VAL A 376 7.77 -0.01 30.83
CA VAL A 376 6.72 0.53 29.95
C VAL A 376 6.37 1.99 30.32
N SER A 377 6.22 2.29 31.61
CA SER A 377 6.00 3.67 32.07
C SER A 377 7.17 4.59 31.69
N ASP A 378 8.40 4.10 31.82
CA ASP A 378 9.61 4.82 31.46
C ASP A 378 9.76 5.06 29.94
N LEU A 379 9.18 4.17 29.13
CA LEU A 379 9.08 4.32 27.67
C LEU A 379 7.91 5.22 27.23
N ALA A 380 6.94 5.51 28.09
CA ALA A 380 5.68 6.15 27.71
C ALA A 380 5.86 7.50 26.98
N ILE A 381 6.88 8.29 27.36
CA ILE A 381 7.17 9.56 26.68
C ILE A 381 7.57 9.30 25.23
N ILE A 382 8.58 8.45 25.01
CA ILE A 382 9.07 8.10 23.66
C ILE A 382 7.96 7.44 22.84
N PHE A 383 7.19 6.55 23.48
CA PHE A 383 6.07 5.87 22.85
C PHE A 383 4.98 6.85 22.43
N SER A 384 4.62 7.83 23.26
CA SER A 384 3.60 8.83 22.91
C SER A 384 3.98 9.67 21.67
N PHE A 385 5.26 10.05 21.52
CA PHE A 385 5.75 10.69 20.31
C PHE A 385 5.80 9.73 19.11
N THR A 386 6.02 8.43 19.36
CA THR A 386 5.93 7.40 18.32
C THR A 386 4.53 7.36 17.73
N LEU A 387 3.49 7.35 18.57
CA LEU A 387 2.09 7.33 18.14
C LEU A 387 1.76 8.57 17.30
N LEU A 388 2.21 9.76 17.72
CA LEU A 388 2.05 10.97 16.93
C LEU A 388 2.75 10.88 15.56
N LEU A 389 3.99 10.39 15.48
CA LEU A 389 4.68 10.23 14.20
C LEU A 389 4.00 9.16 13.32
N ASN A 390 3.60 8.05 13.93
CA ASN A 390 2.87 6.95 13.28
C ASN A 390 1.44 7.34 12.88
N SER A 391 0.92 8.48 13.34
CA SER A 391 -0.33 9.03 12.83
C SER A 391 -0.18 9.69 11.45
N VAL A 392 0.95 10.37 11.22
CA VAL A 392 1.19 11.15 10.00
C VAL A 392 1.87 10.31 8.93
N GLN A 393 2.80 9.44 9.31
CA GLN A 393 3.60 8.66 8.36
C GLN A 393 2.74 7.80 7.42
N PRO A 394 1.77 6.98 7.89
CA PRO A 394 0.97 6.15 7.00
C PRO A 394 0.12 6.97 6.04
N VAL A 395 -0.31 8.16 6.46
CA VAL A 395 -1.05 9.08 5.61
C VAL A 395 -0.19 9.55 4.45
N LEU A 396 1.06 9.95 4.69
CA LEU A 396 2.00 10.33 3.64
C LEU A 396 2.36 9.15 2.72
N THR A 397 2.45 7.93 3.25
CA THR A 397 2.58 6.73 2.40
C THR A 397 1.34 6.56 1.51
N GLY A 398 0.13 6.80 2.02
CA GLY A 398 -1.11 6.78 1.24
C GLY A 398 -1.13 7.85 0.15
N VAL A 399 -0.59 9.04 0.45
CA VAL A 399 -0.39 10.12 -0.55
C VAL A 399 0.46 9.62 -1.71
N ALA A 400 1.60 9.01 -1.38
CA ALA A 400 2.55 8.51 -2.34
C ALA A 400 1.99 7.35 -3.19
N VAL A 401 1.21 6.45 -2.59
CA VAL A 401 0.52 5.39 -3.34
C VAL A 401 -0.52 5.99 -4.29
N GLY A 402 -1.37 6.90 -3.84
CA GLY A 402 -2.36 7.56 -4.71
C GLY A 402 -1.73 8.32 -5.90
N ALA A 403 -0.57 8.95 -5.67
CA ALA A 403 0.20 9.64 -6.70
C ALA A 403 1.02 8.71 -7.61
N GLY A 404 1.30 7.47 -7.16
CA GLY A 404 2.06 6.47 -7.92
C GLY A 404 3.58 6.57 -7.73
N TRP A 405 4.05 6.89 -6.52
CA TRP A 405 5.45 7.11 -6.17
C TRP A 405 6.13 5.91 -5.50
N GLN A 406 5.57 4.71 -5.57
CA GLN A 406 5.96 3.57 -4.73
C GLN A 406 7.46 3.23 -4.78
N TRP A 407 8.10 3.33 -5.96
CA TRP A 407 9.56 3.13 -6.08
C TRP A 407 10.37 4.19 -5.36
N LEU A 408 9.98 5.46 -5.44
CA LEU A 408 10.66 6.55 -4.74
C LEU A 408 10.60 6.31 -3.23
N ILE A 409 9.44 5.95 -2.71
CA ILE A 409 9.26 5.68 -1.28
C ILE A 409 10.04 4.46 -0.84
N ALA A 410 10.11 3.39 -1.65
CA ALA A 410 10.94 2.23 -1.34
C ALA A 410 12.42 2.62 -1.13
N TYR A 411 12.98 3.51 -1.97
CA TYR A 411 14.34 4.02 -1.77
C TYR A 411 14.48 4.88 -0.51
N VAL A 412 13.49 5.74 -0.25
CA VAL A 412 13.45 6.56 0.97
C VAL A 412 13.41 5.67 2.22
N ASN A 413 12.59 4.62 2.22
CA ASN A 413 12.48 3.67 3.33
C ASN A 413 13.81 2.93 3.56
N ILE A 414 14.49 2.48 2.51
CA ILE A 414 15.83 1.88 2.64
C ILE A 414 16.80 2.86 3.32
N GLY A 415 16.85 4.11 2.85
CA GLY A 415 17.74 5.13 3.40
C GLY A 415 17.42 5.48 4.85
N CYS A 416 16.17 5.80 5.15
CA CYS A 416 15.78 6.30 6.47
C CYS A 416 15.73 5.20 7.52
N TYR A 417 15.21 4.02 7.18
CA TYR A 417 15.03 2.94 8.14
C TYR A 417 16.27 2.08 8.28
N TYR A 418 16.85 1.63 7.17
CA TYR A 418 17.89 0.61 7.21
C TYR A 418 19.31 1.17 7.21
N ILE A 419 19.53 2.33 6.59
CA ILE A 419 20.85 2.99 6.58
C ILE A 419 21.03 3.93 7.78
N VAL A 420 19.96 4.59 8.24
CA VAL A 420 20.03 5.55 9.36
C VAL A 420 19.45 4.97 10.65
N GLY A 421 18.15 4.64 10.65
CA GLY A 421 17.43 4.32 11.88
C GLY A 421 17.88 3.04 12.57
N LEU A 422 18.09 1.95 11.83
CA LEU A 422 18.53 0.66 12.38
C LEU A 422 19.95 0.73 12.96
N PRO A 423 20.97 1.27 12.24
CA PRO A 423 22.30 1.47 12.83
C PRO A 423 22.29 2.39 14.05
N LEU A 424 21.49 3.46 14.02
CA LEU A 424 21.37 4.36 15.17
C LEU A 424 20.71 3.66 16.36
N GLY A 425 19.67 2.85 16.14
CA GLY A 425 19.04 2.03 17.18
C GLY A 425 20.03 1.07 17.84
N TYR A 426 20.84 0.37 17.04
CA TYR A 426 21.89 -0.51 17.56
C TYR A 426 22.99 0.27 18.32
N LEU A 427 23.44 1.40 17.79
CA LEU A 427 24.47 2.24 18.42
C LEU A 427 23.99 2.78 19.78
N LEU A 428 22.81 3.39 19.83
CA LEU A 428 22.26 3.97 21.06
C LEU A 428 21.94 2.87 22.08
N GLY A 429 21.33 1.78 21.65
CA GLY A 429 20.90 0.69 22.52
C GLY A 429 22.06 -0.12 23.11
N SER A 430 22.94 -0.63 22.25
CA SER A 430 23.97 -1.60 22.62
C SER A 430 25.32 -0.95 22.94
N TYR A 431 25.76 0.02 22.13
CA TYR A 431 27.10 0.60 22.29
C TYR A 431 27.14 1.70 23.35
N LEU A 432 26.11 2.57 23.41
CA LEU A 432 25.98 3.61 24.44
C LEU A 432 25.24 3.14 25.70
N ASP A 433 24.89 1.85 25.79
CA ASP A 433 24.19 1.21 26.92
C ASP A 433 22.91 1.95 27.37
N MET A 434 22.23 2.66 26.44
CA MET A 434 20.93 3.28 26.72
C MET A 434 19.77 2.27 26.71
N GLY A 435 20.08 0.99 26.48
CA GLY A 435 19.14 -0.12 26.52
C GLY A 435 17.98 0.06 25.55
N VAL A 436 16.79 -0.37 25.99
CA VAL A 436 15.57 -0.36 25.17
C VAL A 436 15.18 1.04 24.68
N LYS A 437 15.40 2.06 25.52
CA LYS A 437 15.16 3.45 25.16
C LYS A 437 16.04 3.89 23.99
N GLY A 438 17.32 3.54 24.02
CA GLY A 438 18.25 3.84 22.94
C GLY A 438 17.83 3.22 21.61
N VAL A 439 17.49 1.93 21.64
CA VAL A 439 17.00 1.20 20.45
C VAL A 439 15.77 1.92 19.88
N TRP A 440 14.79 2.21 20.74
CA TRP A 440 13.54 2.82 20.33
C TRP A 440 13.73 4.23 19.77
N ILE A 441 14.53 5.08 20.42
CA ILE A 441 14.86 6.44 19.93
C ILE A 441 15.54 6.37 18.56
N GLY A 442 16.56 5.52 18.41
CA GLY A 442 17.27 5.37 17.15
C GLY A 442 16.35 4.92 16.03
N MET A 443 15.44 3.99 16.31
CA MET A 443 14.52 3.51 15.29
C MET A 443 13.40 4.53 14.95
N ILE A 444 12.81 5.21 15.93
CA ILE A 444 11.88 6.31 15.67
C ILE A 444 12.55 7.39 14.82
N SER A 445 13.83 7.71 15.06
CA SER A 445 14.50 8.75 14.28
C SER A 445 14.49 8.45 12.77
N GLY A 446 14.53 7.16 12.39
CA GLY A 446 14.34 6.73 11.01
C GLY A 446 12.93 7.03 10.48
N ILE A 447 11.89 6.80 11.30
CA ILE A 447 10.50 7.18 11.01
C ILE A 447 10.34 8.70 10.88
N GLY A 448 10.93 9.45 11.81
CA GLY A 448 10.95 10.91 11.78
C GLY A 448 11.63 11.45 10.53
N LEU A 449 12.81 10.94 10.18
CA LEU A 449 13.54 11.32 8.98
C LEU A 449 12.74 11.01 7.71
N GLN A 450 12.15 9.81 7.63
CA GLN A 450 11.29 9.42 6.51
C GLN A 450 10.10 10.36 6.37
N THR A 451 9.42 10.69 7.48
CA THR A 451 8.28 11.62 7.52
C THR A 451 8.69 13.01 7.02
N LEU A 452 9.85 13.51 7.44
CA LEU A 452 10.39 14.80 6.98
C LEU A 452 10.70 14.78 5.47
N VAL A 453 11.33 13.72 4.98
CA VAL A 453 11.64 13.56 3.55
C VAL A 453 10.37 13.48 2.72
N LEU A 454 9.38 12.68 3.13
CA LEU A 454 8.09 12.58 2.43
C LEU A 454 7.31 13.88 2.45
N THR A 455 7.34 14.60 3.56
CA THR A 455 6.74 15.93 3.65
C THR A 455 7.42 16.90 2.68
N GLY A 456 8.75 16.92 2.64
CA GLY A 456 9.52 17.73 1.70
C GLY A 456 9.22 17.42 0.23
N ILE A 457 9.16 16.12 -0.13
CA ILE A 457 8.77 15.66 -1.48
C ILE A 457 7.35 16.15 -1.81
N THR A 458 6.40 15.95 -0.89
CA THR A 458 4.99 16.31 -1.08
C THR A 458 4.81 17.83 -1.27
N LEU A 459 5.54 18.64 -0.49
CA LEU A 459 5.50 20.11 -0.60
C LEU A 459 6.19 20.62 -1.86
N GLY A 460 7.30 20.00 -2.29
CA GLY A 460 8.06 20.36 -3.49
C GLY A 460 7.46 19.82 -4.80
N THR A 461 6.42 19.00 -4.73
CA THR A 461 5.80 18.37 -5.90
C THR A 461 4.99 19.36 -6.74
N ASN A 462 5.21 19.36 -8.05
CA ASN A 462 4.32 20.03 -9.00
C ASN A 462 3.11 19.13 -9.29
N TRP A 463 2.01 19.36 -8.56
CA TRP A 463 0.78 18.57 -8.68
C TRP A 463 0.15 18.61 -10.07
N ASN A 464 0.34 19.68 -10.86
CA ASN A 464 -0.12 19.71 -12.26
C ASN A 464 0.62 18.66 -13.11
N LYS A 465 1.92 18.49 -12.90
CA LYS A 465 2.71 17.45 -13.56
C LYS A 465 2.24 16.05 -13.15
N GLU A 466 1.91 15.85 -11.87
CA GLU A 466 1.36 14.57 -11.39
C GLU A 466 0.03 14.22 -12.04
N ALA A 467 -0.86 15.19 -12.24
CA ALA A 467 -2.12 14.98 -12.96
C ALA A 467 -1.88 14.59 -14.43
N LEU A 468 -0.91 15.22 -15.11
CA LEU A 468 -0.50 14.83 -16.46
C LEU A 468 0.09 13.41 -16.50
N MET A 469 0.89 13.04 -15.49
CA MET A 469 1.43 11.69 -15.37
C MET A 469 0.33 10.65 -15.09
N ALA A 470 -0.70 10.99 -14.30
CA ALA A 470 -1.87 10.15 -14.11
C ALA A 470 -2.58 9.88 -15.44
N LYS A 471 -2.83 10.92 -16.25
CA LYS A 471 -3.39 10.76 -17.60
C LYS A 471 -2.54 9.85 -18.51
N SER A 472 -1.21 10.03 -18.46
CA SER A 472 -0.27 9.17 -19.20
C SER A 472 -0.32 7.71 -18.75
N ARG A 473 -0.41 7.45 -17.43
CA ARG A 473 -0.59 6.10 -16.87
C ARG A 473 -1.89 5.48 -17.39
N ILE A 474 -3.02 6.19 -17.31
CA ILE A 474 -4.31 5.69 -17.77
C ILE A 474 -4.25 5.30 -19.26
N ASN A 475 -3.67 6.14 -20.12
CA ASN A 475 -3.50 5.85 -21.54
C ASN A 475 -2.62 4.62 -21.81
N LYS A 476 -1.56 4.43 -21.01
CA LYS A 476 -0.67 3.28 -21.14
C LYS A 476 -1.37 1.98 -20.75
N TRP A 477 -2.14 1.99 -19.66
CA TRP A 477 -2.73 0.79 -19.08
C TRP A 477 -4.12 0.45 -19.62
N GLY A 478 -4.80 1.43 -20.20
CA GLY A 478 -6.12 1.33 -20.85
C GLY A 478 -6.12 0.57 -22.18
N GLY A 479 -4.96 0.31 -22.78
CA GLY A 479 -4.86 -0.15 -24.17
C GLY A 479 -5.24 1.00 -25.12
N SER A 480 -4.31 1.41 -25.97
CA SER A 480 -4.41 2.69 -26.69
C SER A 480 -5.66 2.83 -27.57
N VAL A 481 -6.43 3.90 -27.36
CA VAL A 481 -6.90 4.74 -28.47
C VAL A 481 -6.02 5.98 -28.42
N ALA A 482 -5.14 6.15 -29.40
CA ALA A 482 -4.35 7.37 -29.52
C ALA A 482 -5.32 8.56 -29.64
N PRO A 483 -5.19 9.63 -28.84
CA PRO A 483 -5.83 10.89 -29.18
C PRO A 483 -5.20 11.37 -30.48
N GLN A 484 -6.01 11.71 -31.47
CA GLN A 484 -5.55 12.65 -32.50
C GLN A 484 -5.04 13.88 -31.75
N MET A 485 -3.76 14.18 -31.90
CA MET A 485 -3.20 15.44 -31.41
C MET A 485 -3.87 16.56 -32.21
N ASP A 486 -4.84 17.22 -31.61
CA ASP A 486 -5.25 18.55 -32.08
C ASP A 486 -4.05 19.48 -31.92
N SER A 487 -3.63 20.02 -33.06
CA SER A 487 -2.42 20.81 -33.26
C SER A 487 -2.54 22.24 -32.71
N GLN A 488 -2.99 22.42 -31.46
CA GLN A 488 -3.26 23.76 -30.92
C GLN A 488 -2.57 24.13 -29.61
N TYR A 489 -1.66 23.30 -29.08
CA TYR A 489 -0.85 23.67 -27.92
C TYR A 489 0.63 23.32 -28.12
N ASN A 490 1.29 24.11 -28.97
CA ASN A 490 2.75 24.27 -28.96
C ASN A 490 3.06 25.73 -28.65
N GLU A 491 3.07 26.09 -27.37
CA GLU A 491 3.70 27.35 -26.95
C GLU A 491 4.13 27.26 -25.49
N PHE A 492 5.02 26.33 -25.16
CA PHE A 492 5.94 26.42 -24.01
C PHE A 492 7.10 25.43 -24.29
N ASP A 493 8.00 25.85 -25.19
CA ASP A 493 9.21 25.09 -25.53
C ASP A 493 10.34 25.44 -24.54
N ASP A 494 10.70 24.46 -23.71
CA ASP A 494 11.96 24.41 -22.98
C ASP A 494 13.02 23.68 -23.86
N PRO A 495 14.09 24.36 -24.32
CA PRO A 495 15.00 23.86 -25.35
C PRO A 495 15.89 22.68 -24.95
N GLU A 496 15.96 22.30 -23.66
CA GLU A 496 16.76 21.13 -23.23
C GLU A 496 16.05 19.80 -23.48
N ASN A 497 14.73 19.74 -23.35
CA ASN A 497 13.96 18.49 -23.42
C ASN A 497 13.76 17.98 -24.87
N HIS A 498 13.81 18.89 -25.85
CA HIS A 498 13.62 18.57 -27.26
C HIS A 498 14.84 17.84 -27.88
N ARG A 499 16.02 17.96 -27.25
CA ARG A 499 17.26 17.32 -27.72
C ARG A 499 17.38 15.85 -27.29
N GLU A 500 16.95 15.52 -26.06
CA GLU A 500 16.93 14.13 -25.58
C GLU A 500 15.87 13.29 -26.30
N SER A 501 14.70 13.88 -26.58
CA SER A 501 13.61 13.24 -27.33
C SER A 501 14.07 12.75 -28.71
N LYS A 502 14.78 13.60 -29.49
CA LYS A 502 15.30 13.22 -30.81
C LYS A 502 16.43 12.18 -30.72
N PHE A 503 17.25 12.22 -29.67
CA PHE A 503 18.31 11.24 -29.45
C PHE A 503 17.73 9.83 -29.19
N PHE A 504 16.69 9.74 -28.35
CA PHE A 504 16.01 8.47 -28.09
C PHE A 504 15.24 7.96 -29.31
N GLN A 505 14.66 8.86 -30.12
CA GLN A 505 13.93 8.50 -31.34
C GLN A 505 14.87 7.98 -32.45
N ALA A 506 16.06 8.57 -32.61
CA ALA A 506 17.09 8.09 -33.55
C ALA A 506 17.66 6.72 -33.16
N LYS A 507 17.82 6.46 -31.85
CA LYS A 507 18.28 5.16 -31.33
C LYS A 507 17.25 4.06 -31.53
N ARG A 508 15.95 4.40 -31.46
CA ARG A 508 14.83 3.46 -31.68
C ARG A 508 14.65 3.07 -33.15
N CYS A 509 15.09 3.91 -34.08
CA CYS A 509 15.04 3.65 -35.53
C CYS A 509 16.31 2.98 -36.10
N GLY A 510 17.30 2.62 -35.27
CA GLY A 510 18.49 1.88 -35.72
C GLY A 510 19.43 2.64 -36.65
N VAL A 511 19.41 3.98 -36.64
CA VAL A 511 20.14 4.84 -37.60
C VAL A 511 21.56 5.21 -37.14
N LEU A 512 21.98 4.85 -35.91
CA LEU A 512 23.29 5.22 -35.38
C LEU A 512 24.18 3.99 -35.16
N ASN A 513 25.32 3.94 -35.86
CA ASN A 513 26.38 2.97 -35.58
C ASN A 513 27.30 3.47 -34.45
N GLN A 514 27.94 2.52 -33.77
CA GLN A 514 28.67 2.70 -32.51
C GLN A 514 29.80 3.75 -32.53
N THR A 515 30.31 4.09 -33.73
CA THR A 515 31.36 5.09 -33.95
C THR A 515 30.89 6.55 -33.85
N ASP A 516 29.59 6.84 -34.02
CA ASP A 516 29.06 8.21 -33.97
C ASP A 516 28.83 8.72 -32.52
N CYS A 517 28.82 7.81 -31.54
CA CYS A 517 28.59 8.15 -30.13
C CYS A 517 29.76 8.94 -29.51
N HIS A 518 30.98 8.78 -30.03
CA HIS A 518 32.17 9.44 -29.50
C HIS A 518 32.37 10.88 -30.01
N THR A 519 31.82 11.21 -31.18
CA THR A 519 32.01 12.54 -31.81
C THR A 519 31.03 13.57 -31.26
N PHE A 520 29.87 13.15 -30.75
CA PHE A 520 28.87 14.06 -30.18
C PHE A 520 29.30 14.68 -28.83
N ARG A 521 30.14 13.97 -28.07
CA ARG A 521 30.63 14.45 -26.76
C ARG A 521 31.80 15.42 -26.84
N ARG A 522 32.44 15.58 -28.02
CA ARG A 522 33.67 16.37 -28.20
C ARG A 522 33.48 17.76 -28.83
N LYS A 523 32.27 18.16 -29.23
CA LYS A 523 31.99 19.49 -29.84
C LYS A 523 31.17 20.44 -28.97
N THR A 524 31.16 20.26 -27.65
CA THR A 524 30.52 21.18 -26.68
C THR A 524 31.48 22.19 -26.07
N VAL A 525 32.38 22.77 -26.87
CA VAL A 525 33.10 24.00 -26.51
C VAL A 525 33.34 24.81 -27.78
N GLY A 526 32.56 25.89 -27.96
CA GLY A 526 32.92 27.00 -28.85
C GLY A 526 32.18 27.10 -30.19
N ALA A 527 31.70 28.32 -30.42
CA ALA A 527 31.48 29.01 -31.69
C ALA A 527 30.10 28.93 -32.39
N GLN A 528 29.65 30.15 -32.67
CA GLN A 528 28.58 30.69 -33.51
C GLN A 528 28.44 30.04 -34.89
N ASP A 529 27.19 30.13 -35.38
CA ASP A 529 26.69 29.99 -36.76
C ASP A 529 26.97 28.70 -37.53
N VAL A 530 25.91 28.15 -38.16
CA VAL A 530 25.88 27.72 -39.57
C VAL A 530 24.53 27.08 -39.91
N ASN A 531 23.86 27.69 -40.89
CA ASN A 531 22.75 27.16 -41.69
C ASN A 531 23.13 25.85 -42.39
N ILE A 532 22.62 24.69 -41.94
CA ILE A 532 22.49 23.48 -42.78
C ILE A 532 21.26 22.68 -42.33
N LEU A 533 20.13 22.81 -43.03
CA LEU A 533 19.05 21.81 -43.05
C LEU A 533 18.04 22.14 -44.18
N PRO A 534 18.21 21.55 -45.37
CA PRO A 534 17.06 20.90 -46.00
C PRO A 534 17.50 19.62 -46.71
N ARG A 535 17.47 18.47 -46.01
CA ARG A 535 17.56 17.14 -46.67
C ARG A 535 17.04 15.95 -45.87
N TRP A 536 16.37 16.18 -44.74
CA TRP A 536 15.90 15.10 -43.84
C TRP A 536 14.42 14.73 -43.98
N LYS A 537 13.64 15.46 -44.79
CA LYS A 537 12.20 15.19 -44.96
C LYS A 537 11.88 14.08 -45.97
N GLU A 538 12.79 13.72 -46.87
CA GLU A 538 12.47 12.80 -47.98
C GLU A 538 12.74 11.31 -47.68
N LYS A 539 13.53 10.96 -46.64
CA LYS A 539 13.90 9.55 -46.37
C LYS A 539 12.98 8.77 -45.43
N CYS A 540 11.97 9.40 -44.82
CA CYS A 540 11.01 8.71 -43.94
C CYS A 540 9.71 8.26 -44.65
N ILE A 541 9.46 8.72 -45.88
CA ILE A 541 8.23 8.37 -46.62
C ILE A 541 8.39 7.04 -47.37
N ASP A 542 9.61 6.65 -47.76
CA ASP A 542 9.85 5.53 -48.69
C ASP A 542 9.95 4.13 -48.03
N VAL A 543 9.70 4.01 -46.72
CA VAL A 543 9.73 2.72 -45.98
C VAL A 543 8.32 2.18 -45.66
N ARG A 544 7.26 3.00 -45.83
CA ARG A 544 5.88 2.54 -45.60
C ARG A 544 5.22 1.86 -46.81
N ASP A 545 5.66 2.14 -48.03
CA ASP A 545 4.98 1.64 -49.24
C ASP A 545 5.50 0.30 -49.79
N LYS A 546 6.51 -0.31 -49.18
CA LYS A 546 7.06 -1.62 -49.62
C LYS A 546 6.54 -2.85 -48.87
N LYS A 547 5.50 -2.73 -48.03
CA LYS A 547 4.91 -3.88 -47.31
C LYS A 547 3.45 -4.21 -47.64
N ILE A 548 2.87 -3.58 -48.67
CA ILE A 548 1.53 -3.92 -49.17
C ILE A 548 1.61 -4.17 -50.69
N SER A 549 2.28 -5.25 -51.08
CA SER A 549 2.01 -5.99 -52.32
C SER A 549 2.85 -7.27 -52.34
N GLY A 550 2.18 -8.41 -52.17
CA GLY A 550 2.79 -9.74 -52.23
C GLY A 550 1.70 -10.74 -52.54
N SER A 551 1.62 -11.11 -53.80
CA SER A 551 0.56 -11.83 -54.50
C SER A 551 0.42 -13.31 -54.13
N SER A 552 -0.80 -13.78 -54.32
CA SER A 552 -1.29 -15.16 -54.48
C SER A 552 -0.54 -16.04 -55.49
N SER A 553 -0.29 -17.31 -55.11
CA SER A 553 -0.27 -18.58 -55.89
C SER A 553 0.71 -19.54 -55.17
N GLY A 554 0.36 -20.68 -54.56
CA GLY A 554 -0.42 -21.83 -55.05
C GLY A 554 0.56 -22.96 -55.43
N PHE A 555 0.62 -24.05 -54.64
CA PHE A 555 0.69 -25.49 -55.06
C PHE A 555 1.26 -26.45 -53.99
N PHE A 556 0.43 -27.46 -53.67
CA PHE A 556 0.65 -28.89 -53.38
C PHE A 556 1.42 -29.47 -52.15
N VAL A 557 0.68 -30.41 -51.53
CA VAL A 557 0.90 -31.48 -50.53
C VAL A 557 1.82 -32.60 -51.13
N PRO A 558 2.45 -33.52 -50.35
CA PRO A 558 2.17 -33.98 -48.97
C PRO A 558 3.17 -33.61 -47.87
#